data_AF-A0A060JAW8-F1
#
_entry.id   AF-A0A060JAW8-F1
#
_cell.length_a   1.000
_cell.length_b   1.000
_cell.length_c   1.000
_cell.angle_alpha   90.00
_cell.angle_beta   90.00
_cell.angle_gamma   90.00
#
_symmetry.space_group_name_H-M   'P 1'
#
loop_
_entity.id
_entity.type
_entity.pdbx_description
1 polymer ?
#
loop_
_entity_poly.entity_id
_entity_poly.type
_entity_poly.pdbx_seq_one_letter_code
_entity_poly.pdbx_strand_id
1 'polypeptide(L)'
;MNATLKKVIAEFLGTFTYLLAIAGAAASESPFRGLTAALTLGLMILSLGGISGGHFNPAVSIYFFAKKTISFGTLVAFVAAQLVGAFFGTAAGLALWEKTIQPFSAGNQVNTPIFLGEVVATAGLIFIIGTLVNNKQSNLVWIGVASWFFVASSFTVTNAFANPAVSFGWMFNGISTGSTSSIIIAQLAGLVVAILLLIITGASTAKKAPAKQEAPKFVPAPIVAAPAAAASSPVAAKPAAAKPAAAKKPVAKKAPAKAAAPKVAAAKTVAKKPAAKKPAAKAEVKK
;
A
#
# COMPACT_ATOMS: atom_id res chain seq x y z
N MET A 1 11.64 24.95 2.80
CA MET A 1 11.62 23.89 1.77
C MET A 1 10.48 24.13 0.79
N ASN A 2 10.78 24.20 -0.51
CA ASN A 2 9.78 24.38 -1.58
C ASN A 2 8.68 23.29 -1.49
N ALA A 3 7.41 23.67 -1.70
CA ALA A 3 6.28 22.75 -1.66
C ALA A 3 6.42 21.60 -2.67
N THR A 4 6.97 21.86 -3.87
CA THR A 4 7.22 20.80 -4.87
C THR A 4 8.28 19.82 -4.38
N LEU A 5 9.36 20.33 -3.77
CA LEU A 5 10.42 19.48 -3.23
C LEU A 5 9.92 18.57 -2.10
N LYS A 6 9.02 19.07 -1.23
CA LYS A 6 8.34 18.25 -0.20
C LYS A 6 7.61 17.05 -0.82
N LYS A 7 6.88 17.27 -1.90
CA LYS A 7 6.12 16.22 -2.60
C LYS A 7 7.04 15.19 -3.24
N VAL A 8 8.09 15.65 -3.91
CA VAL A 8 9.09 14.79 -4.56
C VAL A 8 9.82 13.91 -3.53
N ILE A 9 10.21 14.47 -2.39
CA ILE A 9 10.81 13.70 -1.28
C ILE A 9 9.82 12.68 -0.73
N ALA A 10 8.55 13.05 -0.55
CA ALA A 10 7.52 12.11 -0.10
C ALA A 10 7.31 10.95 -1.09
N GLU A 11 7.25 11.22 -2.40
CA GLU A 11 7.18 10.17 -3.43
C GLU A 11 8.40 9.25 -3.42
N PHE A 12 9.61 9.81 -3.28
CA PHE A 12 10.82 9.03 -3.11
C PHE A 12 10.75 8.13 -1.87
N LEU A 13 10.43 8.68 -0.69
CA LEU A 13 10.41 7.93 0.56
C LEU A 13 9.34 6.84 0.58
N GLY A 14 8.16 7.11 0.03
CA GLY A 14 7.10 6.13 -0.06
C GLY A 14 7.46 4.98 -1.00
N THR A 15 7.99 5.26 -2.20
CA THR A 15 8.42 4.20 -3.12
C THR A 15 9.66 3.46 -2.60
N PHE A 16 10.62 4.16 -1.98
CA PHE A 16 11.76 3.55 -1.29
C PHE A 16 11.31 2.54 -0.24
N THR A 17 10.46 2.97 0.70
CA THR A 17 10.00 2.11 1.79
C THR A 17 9.18 0.94 1.27
N TYR A 18 8.39 1.17 0.22
CA TYR A 18 7.63 0.13 -0.43
C TYR A 18 8.53 -0.94 -1.06
N LEU A 19 9.51 -0.56 -1.89
CA LEU A 19 10.43 -1.52 -2.52
C LEU A 19 11.40 -2.15 -1.52
N LEU A 20 11.81 -1.44 -0.47
CA LEU A 20 12.55 -1.99 0.67
C LEU A 20 11.79 -3.18 1.28
N ALA A 21 10.51 -3.00 1.58
CA ALA A 21 9.69 -4.02 2.22
C ALA A 21 9.44 -5.22 1.29
N ILE A 22 9.11 -4.98 0.01
CA ILE A 22 8.89 -6.11 -0.92
C ILE A 22 10.21 -6.88 -1.12
N ALA A 23 11.32 -6.18 -1.36
CA ALA A 23 12.60 -6.84 -1.63
C ALA A 23 13.13 -7.58 -0.41
N GLY A 24 13.02 -6.98 0.79
CA GLY A 24 13.35 -7.62 2.05
C GLY A 24 12.49 -8.86 2.33
N ALA A 25 11.17 -8.78 2.13
CA ALA A 25 10.28 -9.93 2.32
C ALA A 25 10.54 -11.06 1.30
N ALA A 26 10.95 -10.71 0.08
CA ALA A 26 11.37 -11.69 -0.92
C ALA A 26 12.72 -12.31 -0.55
N ALA A 27 13.67 -11.50 -0.09
CA ALA A 27 14.99 -11.96 0.32
C ALA A 27 14.92 -12.88 1.54
N SER A 28 14.02 -12.60 2.49
CA SER A 28 13.74 -13.39 3.68
C SER A 28 12.87 -14.64 3.42
N GLU A 29 12.42 -14.85 2.18
CA GLU A 29 11.45 -15.89 1.82
C GLU A 29 10.15 -15.86 2.64
N SER A 30 9.74 -14.68 3.12
CA SER A 30 8.57 -14.54 4.00
C SER A 30 7.31 -15.15 3.34
N PRO A 31 6.49 -15.91 4.09
CA PRO A 31 5.18 -16.36 3.60
C PRO A 31 4.19 -15.19 3.49
N PHE A 32 4.50 -14.04 4.10
CA PHE A 32 3.65 -12.85 4.12
C PHE A 32 4.03 -11.80 3.08
N ARG A 33 4.71 -12.17 1.98
CA ARG A 33 5.17 -11.24 0.94
C ARG A 33 4.05 -10.35 0.40
N GLY A 34 2.92 -10.93 -0.02
CA GLY A 34 1.78 -10.17 -0.55
C GLY A 34 1.19 -9.20 0.49
N LEU A 35 1.05 -9.67 1.74
CA LEU A 35 0.58 -8.84 2.87
C LEU A 35 1.57 -7.70 3.21
N THR A 36 2.87 -7.98 3.18
CA THR A 36 3.92 -6.99 3.42
C THR A 36 3.84 -5.85 2.40
N ALA A 37 3.70 -6.21 1.12
CA ALA A 37 3.52 -5.23 0.05
C ALA A 37 2.25 -4.39 0.25
N ALA A 38 1.11 -5.05 0.47
CA ALA A 38 -0.18 -4.40 0.69
C ALA A 38 -0.18 -3.41 1.87
N LEU A 39 0.31 -3.85 3.04
CA LEU A 39 0.35 -3.04 4.24
C LEU A 39 1.34 -1.89 4.13
N THR A 40 2.52 -2.13 3.54
CA THR A 40 3.52 -1.07 3.37
C THR A 40 3.00 0.02 2.45
N LEU A 41 2.37 -0.35 1.32
CA LEU A 41 1.79 0.63 0.40
C LEU A 41 0.68 1.44 1.09
N GLY A 42 -0.25 0.78 1.78
CA GLY A 42 -1.29 1.44 2.57
C GLY A 42 -0.74 2.38 3.63
N LEU A 43 0.27 1.94 4.39
CA LEU A 43 0.91 2.74 5.44
C LEU A 43 1.62 3.98 4.86
N MET A 44 2.27 3.86 3.71
CA MET A 44 2.90 5.00 3.04
C MET A 44 1.87 5.98 2.49
N ILE A 45 0.74 5.51 1.96
CA ILE A 45 -0.36 6.40 1.56
C ILE A 45 -0.95 7.10 2.77
N LEU A 46 -1.17 6.38 3.88
CA LEU A 46 -1.66 6.96 5.13
C LEU A 46 -0.71 8.04 5.68
N SER A 47 0.59 7.77 5.65
CA SER A 47 1.60 8.62 6.30
C SER A 47 2.01 9.82 5.44
N LEU A 48 2.16 9.62 4.12
CA LEU A 48 2.74 10.61 3.20
C LEU A 48 1.73 11.11 2.16
N GLY A 49 0.54 10.52 2.08
CA GLY A 49 -0.52 10.92 1.14
C GLY A 49 -0.97 12.36 1.31
N GLY A 50 -1.01 12.87 2.55
CA GLY A 50 -1.30 14.28 2.83
C GLY A 50 -0.23 15.27 2.33
N ILE A 51 0.96 14.78 1.96
CA ILE A 51 2.07 15.59 1.44
C ILE A 51 2.06 15.60 -0.08
N SER A 52 2.19 14.43 -0.72
CA SER A 52 2.34 14.31 -2.19
C SER A 52 1.08 13.89 -2.95
N GLY A 53 0.07 13.34 -2.25
CA GLY A 53 -1.01 12.55 -2.85
C GLY A 53 -0.78 11.04 -2.73
N GLY A 54 0.44 10.62 -2.36
CA GLY A 54 0.77 9.22 -2.08
C GLY A 54 0.66 8.32 -3.31
N HIS A 55 1.23 8.74 -4.44
CA HIS A 55 1.09 7.97 -5.68
C HIS A 55 1.96 6.73 -5.66
N PHE A 56 3.26 6.90 -5.33
CA PHE A 56 4.31 5.87 -5.26
C PHE A 56 4.38 4.93 -6.47
N ASN A 57 3.77 5.34 -7.58
CA ASN A 57 3.46 4.52 -8.74
C ASN A 57 3.30 5.44 -9.97
N PRO A 58 4.11 5.21 -11.04
CA PRO A 58 4.00 5.98 -12.26
C PRO A 58 2.63 5.90 -12.93
N ALA A 59 1.95 4.73 -12.92
CA ALA A 59 0.62 4.58 -13.52
C ALA A 59 -0.44 5.41 -12.76
N VAL A 60 -0.35 5.45 -11.42
CA VAL A 60 -1.21 6.32 -10.59
C VAL A 60 -0.92 7.80 -10.86
N SER A 61 0.35 8.17 -11.03
CA SER A 61 0.73 9.56 -11.37
C SER A 61 0.20 9.96 -12.75
N ILE A 62 0.27 9.08 -13.75
CA ILE A 62 -0.30 9.30 -15.07
C ILE A 62 -1.83 9.44 -14.97
N TYR A 63 -2.50 8.62 -14.15
CA TYR A 63 -3.94 8.77 -13.91
C TYR A 63 -4.30 10.17 -13.39
N PHE A 64 -3.60 10.67 -12.36
CA PHE A 64 -3.86 12.00 -11.80
C PHE A 64 -3.47 13.14 -12.76
N PHE A 65 -2.49 12.94 -13.63
CA PHE A 65 -2.18 13.84 -14.74
C PHE A 65 -3.31 13.88 -15.77
N ALA A 66 -3.84 12.72 -16.19
CA ALA A 66 -4.99 12.62 -17.09
C ALA A 66 -6.26 13.26 -16.49
N LYS A 67 -6.42 13.16 -15.16
CA LYS A 67 -7.43 13.88 -14.36
C LYS A 67 -7.17 15.38 -14.20
N LYS A 68 -6.07 15.91 -14.73
CA LYS A 68 -5.64 17.33 -14.66
C LYS A 68 -5.48 17.86 -13.22
N THR A 69 -5.10 16.98 -12.30
CA THR A 69 -4.87 17.34 -10.88
C THR A 69 -3.40 17.61 -10.56
N ILE A 70 -2.48 17.18 -11.43
CA ILE A 70 -1.06 17.50 -11.36
C ILE A 70 -0.59 18.05 -12.72
N SER A 71 0.44 18.90 -12.72
CA SER A 71 1.08 19.38 -13.95
C SER A 71 2.00 18.31 -14.55
N PHE A 72 2.38 18.49 -15.82
CA PHE A 72 3.35 17.62 -16.48
C PHE A 72 4.72 17.63 -15.77
N GLY A 73 5.18 18.79 -15.32
CA GLY A 73 6.43 18.90 -14.55
C GLY A 73 6.37 18.11 -13.22
N THR A 74 5.23 18.14 -12.53
CA THR A 74 5.02 17.32 -11.33
C THR A 74 5.00 15.83 -11.65
N LEU A 75 4.35 15.42 -12.75
CA LEU A 75 4.36 14.03 -13.21
C LEU A 75 5.80 13.54 -13.43
N VAL A 76 6.61 14.28 -14.20
CA VAL A 76 8.01 13.90 -14.48
C VAL A 76 8.82 13.82 -13.18
N ALA A 77 8.66 14.79 -12.29
CA ALA A 77 9.37 14.79 -11.01
C ALA A 77 8.96 13.62 -10.11
N PHE A 78 7.68 13.25 -10.10
CA PHE A 78 7.16 12.10 -9.34
C PHE A 78 7.70 10.79 -9.91
N VAL A 79 7.64 10.59 -11.23
CA VAL A 79 8.15 9.37 -11.87
C VAL A 79 9.65 9.22 -11.60
N ALA A 80 10.44 10.30 -11.72
CA ALA A 80 11.85 10.27 -11.40
C ALA A 80 12.10 9.88 -9.93
N ALA A 81 11.39 10.49 -8.98
CA ALA A 81 11.49 10.16 -7.56
C ALA A 81 11.10 8.71 -7.25
N GLN A 82 10.04 8.21 -7.90
CA GLN A 82 9.56 6.84 -7.74
C GLN A 82 10.57 5.83 -8.28
N LEU A 83 11.17 6.06 -9.46
CA LEU A 83 12.18 5.17 -10.02
C LEU A 83 13.46 5.15 -9.18
N VAL A 84 13.93 6.33 -8.73
CA VAL A 84 15.09 6.44 -7.85
C VAL A 84 14.80 5.77 -6.50
N GLY A 85 13.62 6.00 -5.93
CA GLY A 85 13.16 5.33 -4.70
C GLY A 85 13.09 3.81 -4.88
N ALA A 86 12.57 3.33 -6.00
CA ALA A 86 12.49 1.90 -6.28
C ALA A 86 13.87 1.24 -6.35
N PHE A 87 14.83 1.86 -7.03
CA PHE A 87 16.21 1.37 -7.08
C PHE A 87 16.83 1.27 -5.68
N PHE A 88 16.84 2.36 -4.92
CA PHE A 88 17.47 2.38 -3.60
C PHE A 88 16.71 1.50 -2.59
N GLY A 89 15.38 1.44 -2.69
CA GLY A 89 14.54 0.57 -1.87
C GLY A 89 14.85 -0.89 -2.10
N THR A 90 14.86 -1.34 -3.36
CA THR A 90 15.23 -2.72 -3.71
C THR A 90 16.65 -3.06 -3.23
N ALA A 91 17.62 -2.19 -3.51
CA ALA A 91 19.00 -2.40 -3.09
C ALA A 91 19.12 -2.54 -1.56
N ALA A 92 18.49 -1.65 -0.80
CA ALA A 92 18.49 -1.70 0.66
C ALA A 92 17.76 -2.96 1.19
N GLY A 93 16.64 -3.35 0.59
CA GLY A 93 15.88 -4.53 1.01
C GLY A 93 16.64 -5.83 0.81
N LEU A 94 17.37 -5.94 -0.30
CA LEU A 94 18.30 -7.04 -0.56
C LEU A 94 19.49 -7.04 0.43
N ALA A 95 20.06 -5.86 0.69
CA ALA A 95 21.21 -5.71 1.58
C ALA A 95 20.92 -6.12 3.03
N LEU A 96 19.68 -5.95 3.52
CA LEU A 96 19.25 -6.43 4.84
C LEU A 96 19.37 -7.95 5.01
N TRP A 97 19.50 -8.68 3.90
CA TRP A 97 19.62 -10.14 3.85
C TRP A 97 20.92 -10.58 3.16
N GLU A 98 21.94 -9.72 3.16
CA GLU A 98 23.26 -9.98 2.56
C GLU A 98 23.20 -10.32 1.06
N LYS A 99 22.11 -9.92 0.37
CA LYS A 99 21.96 -10.06 -1.08
C LYS A 99 22.37 -8.76 -1.78
N THR A 100 22.90 -8.90 -2.98
CA THR A 100 23.28 -7.77 -3.85
C THR A 100 22.29 -7.63 -5.00
N ILE A 101 22.22 -6.41 -5.55
CA ILE A 101 21.49 -6.18 -6.80
C ILE A 101 22.06 -7.05 -7.92
N GLN A 102 21.18 -7.53 -8.78
CA GLN A 102 21.55 -8.32 -9.95
C GLN A 102 21.80 -7.40 -11.16
N PRO A 103 22.75 -7.75 -12.04
CA PRO A 103 22.94 -7.03 -13.30
C PRO A 103 21.74 -7.22 -14.22
N PHE A 104 21.59 -6.32 -15.19
CA PHE A 104 20.57 -6.48 -16.21
C PHE A 104 20.78 -7.74 -17.03
N SER A 105 19.68 -8.45 -17.28
CA SER A 105 19.64 -9.60 -18.17
C SER A 105 18.67 -9.32 -19.33
N ALA A 106 19.10 -9.64 -20.55
CA ALA A 106 18.18 -9.75 -21.67
C ALA A 106 17.28 -10.96 -21.45
N GLY A 107 16.03 -10.87 -21.88
CA GLY A 107 15.09 -11.97 -21.76
C GLY A 107 13.82 -11.73 -22.54
N ASN A 108 12.97 -12.75 -22.55
CA ASN A 108 11.75 -12.75 -23.35
C ASN A 108 10.62 -11.96 -22.67
N GLN A 109 9.64 -11.61 -23.48
CA GLN A 109 8.35 -11.10 -23.02
C GLN A 109 7.66 -12.11 -22.11
N VAL A 110 6.81 -11.62 -21.21
CA VAL A 110 6.06 -12.50 -20.29
C VAL A 110 4.97 -13.27 -21.04
N ASN A 111 4.52 -14.39 -20.46
CA ASN A 111 3.41 -15.14 -20.99
C ASN A 111 2.05 -14.48 -20.68
N THR A 112 0.99 -14.99 -21.31
CA THR A 112 -0.37 -14.44 -21.19
C THR A 112 -0.89 -14.33 -19.75
N PRO A 113 -0.72 -15.34 -18.85
CA PRO A 113 -1.18 -15.23 -17.47
C PRO A 113 -0.54 -14.08 -16.68
N ILE A 114 0.76 -13.86 -16.85
CA ILE A 114 1.47 -12.73 -16.20
C ILE A 114 0.97 -11.40 -16.77
N PHE A 115 0.88 -11.30 -18.10
CA PHE A 115 0.41 -10.09 -18.76
C PHE A 115 -1.02 -9.73 -18.32
N LEU A 116 -1.95 -10.68 -18.40
CA LEU A 116 -3.34 -10.45 -18.01
C LEU A 116 -3.48 -10.16 -16.51
N GLY A 117 -2.72 -10.85 -15.67
CA GLY A 117 -2.68 -10.59 -14.23
C GLY A 117 -2.30 -9.15 -13.91
N GLU A 118 -1.30 -8.59 -14.59
CA GLU A 118 -0.85 -7.21 -14.40
C GLU A 118 -1.83 -6.18 -14.97
N VAL A 119 -2.53 -6.50 -16.07
CA VAL A 119 -3.66 -5.67 -16.56
C VAL A 119 -4.75 -5.60 -15.49
N VAL A 120 -5.21 -6.75 -14.98
CA VAL A 120 -6.29 -6.82 -13.99
C VAL A 120 -5.89 -6.14 -12.68
N ALA A 121 -4.69 -6.43 -12.17
CA ALA A 121 -4.20 -5.86 -10.92
C ALA A 121 -4.10 -4.33 -11.00
N THR A 122 -3.58 -3.80 -12.11
CA THR A 122 -3.46 -2.33 -12.28
C THR A 122 -4.81 -1.69 -12.54
N ALA A 123 -5.69 -2.35 -13.30
CA ALA A 123 -7.03 -1.85 -13.59
C ALA A 123 -7.85 -1.68 -12.30
N GLY A 124 -7.90 -2.71 -11.45
CA GLY A 124 -8.64 -2.61 -10.20
C GLY A 124 -8.02 -1.60 -9.22
N LEU A 125 -6.68 -1.48 -9.19
CA LEU A 125 -5.99 -0.52 -8.34
C LEU A 125 -6.42 0.91 -8.68
N ILE A 126 -6.34 1.28 -9.96
CA ILE A 126 -6.64 2.63 -10.42
C ILE A 126 -8.15 2.89 -10.41
N PHE A 127 -8.97 1.87 -10.70
CA PHE A 127 -10.41 1.97 -10.57
C PHE A 127 -10.84 2.27 -9.13
N ILE A 128 -10.24 1.61 -8.12
CA ILE A 128 -10.53 1.85 -6.70
C ILE A 128 -10.08 3.25 -6.27
N ILE A 129 -8.86 3.65 -6.63
CA ILE A 129 -8.35 5.02 -6.36
C ILE A 129 -9.29 6.05 -6.98
N GLY A 130 -9.61 5.89 -8.26
CA GLY A 130 -10.47 6.81 -8.99
C GLY A 130 -11.88 6.89 -8.41
N THR A 131 -12.49 5.74 -8.08
CA THR A 131 -13.83 5.68 -7.49
C THR A 131 -13.87 6.40 -6.14
N LEU A 132 -12.91 6.12 -5.25
CA LEU A 132 -12.85 6.76 -3.93
C LEU A 132 -12.62 8.27 -4.04
N VAL A 133 -11.71 8.71 -4.92
CA VAL A 133 -11.45 10.14 -5.14
C VAL A 133 -12.68 10.84 -5.73
N ASN A 134 -13.33 10.24 -6.73
CA ASN A 134 -14.50 10.83 -7.37
C ASN A 134 -15.71 10.90 -6.43
N ASN A 135 -15.82 9.95 -5.50
CA ASN A 135 -16.84 9.94 -4.44
C ASN A 135 -16.49 10.82 -3.24
N LYS A 136 -15.40 11.60 -3.29
CA LYS A 136 -14.90 12.45 -2.19
C LYS A 136 -14.53 11.66 -0.93
N GLN A 137 -14.15 10.40 -1.09
CA GLN A 137 -13.71 9.48 -0.03
C GLN A 137 -12.19 9.26 -0.07
N SER A 138 -11.43 10.31 -0.38
CA SER A 138 -9.96 10.24 -0.48
C SER A 138 -9.28 9.76 0.81
N ASN A 139 -9.92 9.97 1.96
CA ASN A 139 -9.46 9.48 3.26
C ASN A 139 -9.48 7.94 3.38
N LEU A 140 -10.16 7.22 2.48
CA LEU A 140 -10.20 5.76 2.43
C LEU A 140 -9.23 5.15 1.40
N VAL A 141 -8.52 5.97 0.62
CA VAL A 141 -7.64 5.48 -0.45
C VAL A 141 -6.56 4.55 0.10
N TRP A 142 -5.99 4.85 1.27
CA TRP A 142 -4.94 4.02 1.88
C TRP A 142 -5.42 2.59 2.13
N ILE A 143 -6.63 2.41 2.68
CA ILE A 143 -7.17 1.08 2.99
C ILE A 143 -7.72 0.40 1.73
N GLY A 144 -8.31 1.16 0.81
CA GLY A 144 -8.79 0.63 -0.48
C GLY A 144 -7.63 0.07 -1.32
N VAL A 145 -6.53 0.81 -1.42
CA VAL A 145 -5.31 0.38 -2.12
C VAL A 145 -4.68 -0.83 -1.44
N ALA A 146 -4.50 -0.80 -0.11
CA ALA A 146 -3.94 -1.93 0.62
C ALA A 146 -4.78 -3.20 0.45
N SER A 147 -6.11 -3.08 0.58
CA SER A 147 -7.03 -4.21 0.46
C SER A 147 -7.02 -4.79 -0.96
N TRP A 148 -7.07 -3.93 -1.99
CA TRP A 148 -6.98 -4.39 -3.37
C TRP A 148 -5.66 -5.10 -3.65
N PHE A 149 -4.54 -4.52 -3.21
CA PHE A 149 -3.24 -5.10 -3.42
C PHE A 149 -3.13 -6.47 -2.75
N PHE A 150 -3.63 -6.62 -1.52
CA PHE A 150 -3.67 -7.90 -0.83
C PHE A 150 -4.45 -8.96 -1.63
N VAL A 151 -5.65 -8.61 -2.10
CA VAL A 151 -6.49 -9.51 -2.92
C VAL A 151 -5.80 -9.86 -4.24
N ALA A 152 -5.31 -8.86 -4.98
CA ALA A 152 -4.62 -9.04 -6.26
C ALA A 152 -3.34 -9.87 -6.13
N SER A 153 -2.59 -9.68 -5.04
CA SER A 153 -1.39 -10.47 -4.76
C SER A 153 -1.68 -11.95 -4.55
N SER A 154 -2.91 -12.30 -4.17
CA SER A 154 -3.31 -13.68 -3.90
C SER A 154 -3.77 -14.44 -5.14
N PHE A 155 -4.16 -13.75 -6.23
CA PHE A 155 -4.69 -14.40 -7.45
C PHE A 155 -3.84 -14.18 -8.70
N THR A 156 -2.79 -13.35 -8.65
CA THR A 156 -1.90 -13.08 -9.79
C THR A 156 -0.55 -13.74 -9.64
N VAL A 157 0.05 -14.15 -10.76
CA VAL A 157 1.34 -14.87 -10.79
C VAL A 157 2.50 -14.02 -10.24
N THR A 158 2.45 -12.70 -10.45
CA THR A 158 3.46 -11.73 -10.03
C THR A 158 3.32 -11.30 -8.57
N ASN A 159 2.27 -11.73 -7.86
CA ASN A 159 1.83 -11.13 -6.61
C ASN A 159 1.47 -9.63 -6.76
N ALA A 160 0.92 -9.27 -7.92
CA ALA A 160 0.41 -7.95 -8.30
C ALA A 160 1.45 -6.83 -8.23
N PHE A 161 2.38 -6.73 -9.20
CA PHE A 161 3.27 -5.56 -9.22
C PHE A 161 2.47 -4.27 -9.37
N ALA A 162 1.54 -4.23 -10.34
CA ALA A 162 0.56 -3.16 -10.55
C ALA A 162 1.14 -1.73 -10.55
N ASN A 163 2.44 -1.61 -10.79
CA ASN A 163 3.24 -0.41 -10.55
C ASN A 163 4.53 -0.47 -11.38
N PRO A 164 4.70 0.43 -12.37
CA PRO A 164 5.92 0.46 -13.17
C PRO A 164 7.21 0.68 -12.38
N ALA A 165 7.17 1.36 -11.22
CA ALA A 165 8.32 1.50 -10.34
C ALA A 165 8.68 0.19 -9.64
N VAL A 166 7.69 -0.64 -9.28
CA VAL A 166 7.95 -2.00 -8.75
C VAL A 166 8.62 -2.86 -9.81
N SER A 167 8.07 -2.86 -11.03
CA SER A 167 8.64 -3.59 -12.17
C SER A 167 10.08 -3.17 -12.46
N PHE A 168 10.35 -1.86 -12.46
CA PHE A 168 11.70 -1.32 -12.60
C PHE A 168 12.64 -1.76 -11.47
N GLY A 169 12.20 -1.67 -10.20
CA GLY A 169 12.99 -2.14 -9.06
C GLY A 169 13.31 -3.63 -9.15
N TRP A 170 12.35 -4.46 -9.61
CA TRP A 170 12.51 -5.91 -9.73
C TRP A 170 13.51 -6.36 -10.79
N MET A 171 13.89 -5.48 -11.74
CA MET A 171 15.01 -5.75 -12.64
C MET A 171 16.30 -5.99 -11.87
N PHE A 172 16.52 -5.22 -10.79
CA PHE A 172 17.68 -5.35 -9.91
C PHE A 172 17.57 -6.55 -8.95
N ASN A 173 16.45 -7.28 -8.98
CA ASN A 173 16.23 -8.53 -8.27
C ASN A 173 16.14 -9.74 -9.24
N GLY A 174 16.57 -9.57 -10.50
CA GLY A 174 16.78 -10.67 -11.45
C GLY A 174 15.69 -10.86 -12.51
N ILE A 175 14.67 -10.00 -12.60
CA ILE A 175 13.73 -10.03 -13.73
C ILE A 175 14.39 -9.42 -14.97
N SER A 176 14.25 -10.09 -16.12
CA SER A 176 14.82 -9.62 -17.38
C SER A 176 14.21 -8.30 -17.86
N THR A 177 14.95 -7.58 -18.70
CA THR A 177 14.47 -6.32 -19.30
C THR A 177 13.24 -6.54 -20.19
N GLY A 178 13.19 -7.64 -20.96
CA GLY A 178 12.04 -7.96 -21.81
C GLY A 178 10.78 -8.34 -21.02
N SER A 179 10.94 -9.04 -19.91
CA SER A 179 9.82 -9.33 -19.00
C SER A 179 9.32 -8.04 -18.33
N THR A 180 10.25 -7.16 -17.92
CA THR A 180 9.90 -5.88 -17.30
C THR A 180 9.15 -4.96 -18.25
N SER A 181 9.59 -4.83 -19.50
CA SER A 181 8.89 -4.03 -20.51
C SER A 181 7.47 -4.55 -20.75
N SER A 182 7.31 -5.86 -20.87
CA SER A 182 6.01 -6.53 -20.99
C SER A 182 5.07 -6.18 -19.83
N ILE A 183 5.57 -6.27 -18.60
CA ILE A 183 4.79 -6.00 -17.39
C ILE A 183 4.38 -4.52 -17.34
N ILE A 184 5.29 -3.59 -17.66
CA ILE A 184 4.96 -2.16 -17.69
C ILE A 184 3.89 -1.87 -18.75
N ILE A 185 3.97 -2.48 -19.93
CA ILE A 185 2.92 -2.36 -20.96
C ILE A 185 1.58 -2.89 -20.43
N ALA A 186 1.56 -4.04 -19.77
CA ALA A 186 0.36 -4.58 -19.14
C ALA A 186 -0.23 -3.62 -18.09
N GLN A 187 0.62 -3.01 -17.26
CA GLN A 187 0.20 -2.03 -16.24
C GLN A 187 -0.40 -0.77 -16.88
N LEU A 188 0.20 -0.27 -17.96
CA LEU A 188 -0.36 0.86 -18.72
C LEU A 188 -1.67 0.49 -19.43
N ALA A 189 -1.81 -0.73 -19.95
CA ALA A 189 -3.08 -1.22 -20.47
C ALA A 189 -4.15 -1.29 -19.37
N GLY A 190 -3.79 -1.77 -18.17
CA GLY A 190 -4.66 -1.76 -16.99
C GLY A 190 -5.11 -0.36 -16.59
N LEU A 191 -4.22 0.65 -16.66
CA LEU A 191 -4.58 2.05 -16.48
C LEU A 191 -5.65 2.51 -17.48
N VAL A 192 -5.51 2.17 -18.77
CA VAL A 192 -6.51 2.53 -19.78
C VAL A 192 -7.85 1.84 -19.47
N VAL A 193 -7.83 0.56 -19.13
CA VAL A 193 -9.04 -0.19 -18.73
C VAL A 193 -9.71 0.46 -17.52
N ALA A 194 -8.96 0.86 -16.49
CA ALA A 194 -9.50 1.55 -15.32
C ALA A 194 -10.20 2.87 -15.70
N ILE A 195 -9.58 3.66 -16.58
CA ILE A 195 -10.17 4.94 -17.04
C ILE A 195 -11.50 4.67 -17.77
N LEU A 196 -11.54 3.68 -18.66
CA LEU A 196 -12.78 3.30 -19.36
C LEU A 196 -13.86 2.84 -18.38
N LEU A 197 -13.51 2.01 -17.39
CA LEU A 197 -14.44 1.58 -16.35
C LEU A 197 -14.99 2.76 -15.55
N LEU A 198 -14.15 3.72 -15.16
CA LEU A 198 -14.57 4.92 -14.43
C LEU A 198 -15.51 5.83 -15.24
N ILE A 199 -15.35 5.86 -16.56
CA ILE A 199 -16.27 6.57 -17.46
C ILE A 199 -17.62 5.86 -17.50
N ILE A 200 -17.61 4.52 -17.68
CA ILE A 200 -18.83 3.70 -17.79
C ILE A 200 -19.64 3.70 -16.49
N THR A 201 -18.99 3.54 -15.34
CA THR A 201 -19.68 3.47 -14.04
C THR A 201 -20.18 4.82 -13.52
N GLY A 202 -20.03 5.90 -14.30
CA GLY A 202 -20.45 7.23 -13.91
C GLY A 202 -19.60 7.83 -12.79
N ALA A 203 -18.45 7.21 -12.47
CA ALA A 203 -17.52 7.75 -11.51
C ALA A 203 -16.85 9.04 -12.04
N SER A 204 -17.01 9.45 -13.30
CA SER A 204 -16.46 10.73 -13.79
C SER A 204 -17.46 11.90 -13.81
N THR A 205 -17.19 12.90 -12.97
CA THR A 205 -17.37 14.35 -13.19
C THR A 205 -18.72 14.84 -13.73
N ALA A 206 -19.77 14.80 -12.91
CA ALA A 206 -20.75 15.88 -12.99
C ALA A 206 -20.09 17.16 -12.44
N LYS A 207 -19.75 18.09 -13.34
CA LYS A 207 -19.48 19.48 -12.98
C LYS A 207 -20.78 20.02 -12.35
N LYS A 208 -20.91 19.93 -11.03
CA LYS A 208 -22.00 20.61 -10.34
C LYS A 208 -21.74 22.10 -10.53
N ALA A 209 -22.65 22.78 -11.24
CA ALA A 209 -22.66 24.23 -11.28
C ALA A 209 -22.51 24.78 -9.86
N PRO A 210 -21.81 25.91 -9.65
CA PRO A 210 -21.72 26.50 -8.32
C PRO A 210 -23.14 26.65 -7.79
N ALA A 211 -23.41 26.05 -6.64
CA ALA A 211 -24.65 26.31 -5.93
C ALA A 211 -24.73 27.83 -5.78
N LYS A 212 -25.81 28.45 -6.26
CA LYS A 212 -26.14 29.82 -5.88
C LYS A 212 -26.09 29.84 -4.36
N GLN A 213 -25.12 30.58 -3.84
CA GLN A 213 -25.06 30.89 -2.42
C GLN A 213 -26.26 31.80 -2.20
N GLU A 214 -27.41 31.22 -1.81
CA GLU A 214 -28.49 32.03 -1.27
C GLU A 214 -27.91 32.70 -0.02
N ALA A 215 -27.93 34.03 -0.02
CA ALA A 215 -27.51 34.83 1.11
C ALA A 215 -28.24 34.33 2.36
N PRO A 216 -27.55 34.13 3.50
CA PRO A 216 -28.21 33.77 4.72
C PRO A 216 -29.30 34.82 5.01
N LYS A 217 -30.55 34.36 5.14
CA LYS A 217 -31.65 35.23 5.60
C LYS A 217 -31.23 35.85 6.91
N PHE A 218 -31.12 37.18 6.93
CA PHE A 218 -30.85 37.94 8.13
C PHE A 218 -31.96 37.66 9.15
N VAL A 219 -31.60 36.98 10.23
CA VAL A 219 -32.45 36.87 11.43
C VAL A 219 -31.99 38.01 12.34
N PRO A 220 -32.82 39.03 12.62
CA PRO A 220 -32.45 40.07 13.56
C PRO A 220 -32.17 39.44 14.93
N ALA A 221 -31.05 39.85 15.55
CA ALA A 221 -30.73 39.43 16.91
C ALA A 221 -31.85 39.88 17.88
N PRO A 222 -32.21 39.06 18.89
CA PRO A 222 -33.19 39.46 19.88
C PRO A 222 -32.71 40.70 20.63
N ILE A 223 -33.61 41.67 20.78
CA ILE A 223 -33.40 42.92 21.52
C ILE A 223 -33.11 42.54 22.98
N VAL A 224 -31.86 42.75 23.41
CA VAL A 224 -31.46 42.61 24.81
C VAL A 224 -32.01 43.81 25.56
N ALA A 225 -32.95 43.59 26.48
CA ALA A 225 -33.48 44.63 27.36
C ALA A 225 -32.35 45.20 28.25
N ALA A 226 -32.41 46.51 28.46
CA ALA A 226 -31.46 47.29 29.27
C ALA A 226 -31.38 46.80 30.74
N PRO A 227 -30.24 47.01 31.42
CA PRO A 227 -30.00 46.46 32.76
C PRO A 227 -30.74 47.26 33.83
N ALA A 228 -31.49 46.56 34.70
CA ALA A 228 -32.03 47.10 35.93
C ALA A 228 -30.97 47.12 37.04
N ALA A 229 -31.02 48.17 37.85
CA ALA A 229 -30.04 48.56 38.85
C ALA A 229 -29.82 47.55 39.99
N ALA A 230 -28.61 47.60 40.57
CA ALA A 230 -28.14 46.79 41.67
C ALA A 230 -28.78 47.15 43.02
N ALA A 231 -29.12 46.14 43.83
CA ALA A 231 -29.32 46.28 45.26
C ALA A 231 -28.79 45.03 46.04
N SER A 232 -27.74 45.30 46.83
CA SER A 232 -27.25 44.68 48.08
C SER A 232 -27.44 43.18 48.36
N SER A 233 -26.31 42.50 48.60
CA SER A 233 -26.19 41.21 49.33
C SER A 233 -26.04 41.41 50.85
N PRO A 234 -26.21 40.33 51.63
CA PRO A 234 -25.29 40.05 52.73
C PRO A 234 -24.73 38.60 52.74
N VAL A 235 -23.40 38.51 52.92
CA VAL A 235 -22.55 37.65 53.82
C VAL A 235 -23.17 36.33 54.34
N ALA A 236 -22.55 35.15 54.46
CA ALA A 236 -21.20 34.55 54.42
C ALA A 236 -21.40 33.05 54.02
N ALA A 237 -20.42 32.24 53.61
CA ALA A 237 -19.35 31.66 54.41
C ALA A 237 -18.46 30.78 53.51
N LYS A 238 -17.18 30.68 53.86
CA LYS A 238 -16.16 29.83 53.22
C LYS A 238 -16.45 28.33 53.44
N PRO A 239 -16.11 27.46 52.47
CA PRO A 239 -15.26 26.33 52.87
C PRO A 239 -14.07 26.08 51.95
N ALA A 240 -13.11 25.39 52.57
CA ALA A 240 -11.76 25.14 52.13
C ALA A 240 -11.62 23.96 51.17
N ALA A 241 -10.40 23.86 50.64
CA ALA A 241 -9.88 22.91 49.67
C ALA A 241 -10.25 21.42 49.89
N ALA A 242 -10.55 20.74 48.78
CA ALA A 242 -10.42 19.30 48.66
C ALA A 242 -9.28 18.96 47.67
N LYS A 243 -8.28 18.21 48.15
CA LYS A 243 -7.22 17.55 47.36
C LYS A 243 -7.55 16.03 47.26
N PRO A 244 -6.85 15.21 46.45
CA PRO A 244 -7.47 14.28 45.52
C PRO A 244 -7.54 12.85 46.07
N ALA A 245 -8.47 12.06 45.56
CA ALA A 245 -8.63 10.65 45.92
C ALA A 245 -7.48 9.78 45.38
N ALA A 246 -6.91 8.96 46.27
CA ALA A 246 -5.88 7.97 46.00
C ALA A 246 -6.47 6.58 45.66
N ALA A 247 -5.64 5.80 44.99
CA ALA A 247 -5.85 4.47 44.44
C ALA A 247 -6.34 3.39 45.42
N LYS A 248 -7.01 2.35 44.88
CA LYS A 248 -7.16 1.04 45.52
C LYS A 248 -6.60 -0.08 44.62
N LYS A 249 -5.78 -0.93 45.24
CA LYS A 249 -5.03 -2.10 44.71
C LYS A 249 -5.95 -3.29 44.34
N PRO A 250 -5.44 -4.26 43.55
CA PRO A 250 -6.19 -5.42 43.07
C PRO A 250 -6.21 -6.58 44.07
N VAL A 251 -7.27 -7.39 44.03
CA VAL A 251 -7.41 -8.64 44.81
C VAL A 251 -7.33 -9.84 43.86
N ALA A 252 -6.49 -10.80 44.26
CA ALA A 252 -6.14 -12.02 43.54
C ALA A 252 -7.32 -13.02 43.44
N LYS A 253 -7.43 -13.68 42.28
CA LYS A 253 -8.07 -15.01 42.16
C LYS A 253 -7.11 -16.01 41.52
N LYS A 254 -7.17 -17.20 42.10
CA LYS A 254 -6.26 -18.35 42.09
C LYS A 254 -6.22 -19.04 40.72
N ALA A 255 -5.04 -19.50 40.34
CA ALA A 255 -4.76 -20.25 39.11
C ALA A 255 -5.46 -21.62 39.07
N PRO A 256 -5.91 -22.11 37.90
CA PRO A 256 -6.06 -23.53 37.65
C PRO A 256 -4.71 -24.17 37.29
N ALA A 257 -4.52 -25.36 37.82
CA ALA A 257 -3.31 -26.17 37.74
C ALA A 257 -2.96 -26.62 36.31
N LYS A 258 -1.66 -26.83 36.11
CA LYS A 258 -1.05 -27.58 35.00
C LYS A 258 -1.85 -28.84 34.66
N ALA A 259 -2.48 -28.84 33.49
CA ALA A 259 -2.77 -30.06 32.76
C ALA A 259 -1.61 -30.33 31.79
N ALA A 260 -1.17 -31.59 31.79
CA ALA A 260 0.05 -32.07 31.16
C ALA A 260 0.10 -31.83 29.65
N ALA A 261 1.30 -31.53 29.17
CA ALA A 261 1.67 -31.68 27.77
C ALA A 261 1.37 -33.11 27.30
N PRO A 262 0.73 -33.32 26.14
CA PRO A 262 0.87 -34.59 25.46
C PRO A 262 2.31 -34.68 24.95
N LYS A 263 3.08 -35.61 25.54
CA LYS A 263 4.29 -36.17 24.93
C LYS A 263 3.91 -36.62 23.52
N VAL A 264 4.34 -35.89 22.49
CA VAL A 264 4.48 -36.49 21.17
C VAL A 264 5.68 -37.42 21.31
N ALA A 265 5.37 -38.69 21.59
CA ALA A 265 6.33 -39.76 21.51
C ALA A 265 6.90 -39.77 20.09
N ALA A 266 8.22 -39.71 20.00
CA ALA A 266 8.97 -40.04 18.82
C ALA A 266 8.63 -41.48 18.41
N ALA A 267 7.68 -41.63 17.48
CA ALA A 267 7.57 -42.85 16.69
C ALA A 267 8.69 -42.80 15.65
N LYS A 268 9.77 -43.53 15.93
CA LYS A 268 10.72 -43.97 14.91
C LYS A 268 9.95 -44.78 13.87
N THR A 269 9.54 -44.17 12.78
CA THR A 269 9.22 -44.91 11.56
C THR A 269 10.52 -45.14 10.81
N VAL A 270 10.95 -46.39 10.88
CA VAL A 270 12.07 -46.96 10.16
C VAL A 270 11.92 -46.66 8.67
N ALA A 271 12.96 -46.05 8.11
CA ALA A 271 13.16 -45.93 6.68
C ALA A 271 13.12 -47.32 6.02
N LYS A 272 12.06 -47.62 5.27
CA LYS A 272 12.12 -48.65 4.21
C LYS A 272 12.68 -48.00 2.96
N LYS A 273 13.99 -48.18 2.78
CA LYS A 273 14.73 -48.02 1.53
C LYS A 273 14.03 -48.80 0.41
N PRO A 274 13.58 -48.18 -0.69
CA PRO A 274 13.36 -48.90 -1.94
C PRO A 274 14.73 -49.29 -2.50
N ALA A 275 14.91 -50.57 -2.79
CA ALA A 275 16.12 -51.12 -3.36
C ALA A 275 16.48 -50.41 -4.68
N ALA A 276 17.75 -50.01 -4.78
CA ALA A 276 18.36 -49.57 -6.02
C ALA A 276 18.30 -50.71 -7.05
N LYS A 277 17.57 -50.50 -8.15
CA LYS A 277 17.79 -51.28 -9.37
C LYS A 277 19.13 -50.86 -9.95
N LYS A 278 20.09 -51.78 -9.89
CA LYS A 278 21.37 -51.72 -10.59
C LYS A 278 21.13 -51.58 -12.10
N PRO A 279 21.91 -50.73 -12.82
CA PRO A 279 21.76 -50.53 -14.25
C PRO A 279 22.12 -51.80 -15.03
N ALA A 280 21.27 -52.14 -16.01
CA ALA A 280 21.56 -53.19 -16.98
C ALA A 280 22.76 -52.79 -17.84
N ALA A 281 23.68 -53.73 -17.99
CA ALA A 281 24.88 -53.62 -18.79
C ALA A 281 24.54 -53.46 -20.28
N LYS A 282 25.33 -52.62 -20.95
CA LYS A 282 25.46 -52.56 -22.40
C LYS A 282 25.93 -53.94 -22.90
N ALA A 283 25.19 -54.53 -23.82
CA ALA A 283 25.70 -55.54 -24.74
C ALA A 283 25.80 -54.89 -26.12
N GLU A 284 27.04 -54.66 -26.51
CA GLU A 284 27.52 -54.33 -27.84
C GLU A 284 27.34 -55.56 -28.73
N VAL A 285 26.64 -55.44 -29.86
CA VAL A 285 26.78 -56.40 -30.98
C VAL A 285 27.01 -55.59 -32.25
N LYS A 286 28.26 -55.70 -32.71
CA LYS A 286 28.71 -55.44 -34.07
C LYS A 286 28.21 -56.55 -35.00
N LYS A 287 28.06 -56.15 -36.28
CA LYS A 287 27.72 -56.89 -37.50
C LYS A 287 26.23 -57.04 -37.77
#